data_AF-E6Q4A7-F1
#
_entry.id   AF-E6Q4A7-F1
#
_cell.length_a   1.000
_cell.length_b   1.000
_cell.length_c   1.000
_cell.angle_alpha   90.00
_cell.angle_beta   90.00
_cell.angle_gamma   90.00
#
_symmetry.space_group_name_H-M   'P 1'
#
loop_
_entity.id
_entity.type
_entity.pdbx_description
1 polymer ?
#
loop_
_entity_poly.entity_id
_entity_poly.type
_entity_poly.pdbx_seq_one_letter_code
_entity_poly.pdbx_strand_id
1 'polypeptide(L)'
;MPVSLTSFSDGWLALHLGLVLGLSLFFGLAYEEFYGDTIPQRPGGIRTYPLLALAGALLYLLDPQHLSLTIAGLFVVGAWAFAGIRERLRTADESSGSDGLYVIPAAALLAYLLGPAAFALPPWLPIATIVIAALLLSARTTLRELAGRFGHTEMVTAAKFLVLSGVILPLLHGLPAIPGTGILPFNIWLAVVAVSTLSYASYLVQRYVKFREGTLIPALLGGMYSSTAATVALARVAAETGFTADLSGGIVAASAIMYLRILVVVAVFNIALAERLAPSFIALTIVGAIFAALIVRFGDGIKGTKKQRVATYPGNPLQLMTALIFAALFVVISLLTTWVQAAAGQVGLFALAAVVGVTDVDPFVLSVAQHHTATIALAPAAAAILIAASSNNVLKAVYAYAFSRRRASWLAAVTLLVLAAAGVAIALLAIR
;
A
#
# COMPACT_ATOMS: atom_id res chain seq x y z
N MET A 1 37.76 28.57 13.15
CA MET A 1 38.59 29.45 12.30
C MET A 1 37.67 30.47 11.65
N PRO A 2 38.00 31.77 11.64
CA PRO A 2 37.20 32.77 10.95
C PRO A 2 37.27 32.52 9.44
N VAL A 3 36.14 32.20 8.82
CA VAL A 3 35.99 32.14 7.35
C VAL A 3 35.90 33.58 6.90
N SER A 4 37.07 34.22 6.69
CA SER A 4 37.14 35.55 6.12
C SER A 4 36.66 35.50 4.67
N LEU A 5 35.97 36.54 4.20
CA LEU A 5 35.50 36.70 2.81
C LEU A 5 36.59 36.47 1.74
N THR A 6 37.86 36.47 2.13
CA THR A 6 39.05 36.16 1.31
C THR A 6 39.32 34.66 1.11
N SER A 7 38.55 33.75 1.73
CA SER A 7 38.78 32.29 1.61
C SER A 7 38.07 31.63 0.42
N PHE A 8 37.20 32.35 -0.29
CA PHE A 8 36.49 31.83 -1.45
C PHE A 8 37.25 32.20 -2.72
N SER A 9 37.50 31.22 -3.60
CA SER A 9 38.02 31.52 -4.93
C SER A 9 36.92 32.19 -5.77
N ASP A 10 37.29 33.16 -6.61
CA ASP A 10 36.35 33.90 -7.46
C ASP A 10 35.47 32.96 -8.31
N GLY A 11 36.03 31.84 -8.76
CA GLY A 11 35.30 30.81 -9.51
C GLY A 11 34.26 30.06 -8.67
N TRP A 12 34.54 29.80 -7.39
CA TRP A 12 33.59 29.16 -6.48
C TRP A 12 32.42 30.11 -6.17
N LEU A 13 32.72 31.39 -5.93
CA LEU A 13 31.71 32.39 -5.62
C LEU A 13 30.80 32.67 -6.83
N ALA A 14 31.38 32.78 -8.04
CA ALA A 14 30.63 32.92 -9.28
C ALA A 14 29.71 31.72 -9.56
N LEU A 15 30.19 30.50 -9.32
CA LEU A 15 29.40 29.28 -9.50
C LEU A 15 28.16 29.25 -8.58
N HIS A 16 28.34 29.54 -7.29
CA HIS A 16 27.24 29.48 -6.31
C HIS A 16 26.25 30.63 -6.50
N LEU A 17 26.72 31.84 -6.85
CA LEU A 17 25.81 32.93 -7.24
C LEU A 17 25.04 32.60 -8.52
N GLY A 18 25.70 32.00 -9.52
CA GLY A 18 25.05 31.52 -10.73
C GLY A 18 23.99 30.45 -10.44
N LEU A 19 24.27 29.53 -9.51
CA LEU A 19 23.33 28.51 -9.04
C LEU A 19 22.13 29.15 -8.31
N VAL A 20 22.36 30.09 -7.39
CA VAL A 20 21.30 30.82 -6.68
C VAL A 20 20.39 31.53 -7.68
N LEU A 21 20.96 32.27 -8.63
CA LEU A 21 20.21 32.98 -9.68
C LEU A 21 19.44 32.02 -10.57
N GLY A 22 20.08 30.97 -11.10
CA GLY A 22 19.44 30.00 -11.99
C GLY A 22 18.27 29.28 -11.32
N LEU A 23 18.46 28.79 -10.09
CA LEU A 23 17.43 28.09 -9.34
C LEU A 23 16.29 29.00 -8.89
N SER A 24 16.59 30.20 -8.38
CA SER A 24 15.56 31.13 -7.93
C SER A 24 14.74 31.71 -9.09
N LEU A 25 15.35 31.89 -10.27
CA LEU A 25 14.66 32.32 -11.47
C LEU A 25 13.77 31.22 -12.01
N PHE A 26 14.26 29.98 -12.05
CA PHE A 26 13.44 28.80 -12.37
C PHE A 26 12.25 28.66 -11.39
N PHE A 27 12.49 28.80 -10.09
CA PHE A 27 11.44 28.76 -9.08
C PHE A 27 10.41 29.88 -9.28
N GLY A 28 10.86 31.09 -9.61
CA GLY A 28 9.97 32.23 -9.88
C GLY A 28 9.16 32.07 -11.17
N LEU A 29 9.72 31.46 -12.21
CA LEU A 29 8.99 31.09 -13.42
C LEU A 29 7.92 30.04 -13.12
N ALA A 30 8.28 28.96 -12.41
CA ALA A 30 7.32 27.94 -11.98
C ALA A 30 6.22 28.56 -11.11
N TYR A 31 6.55 29.52 -10.25
CA TYR A 31 5.53 30.22 -9.48
C TYR A 31 4.59 31.05 -10.37
N GLU A 32 5.13 31.79 -11.33
CA GLU A 32 4.36 32.68 -12.20
C GLU A 32 3.45 31.92 -13.18
N GLU A 33 3.92 30.81 -13.76
CA GLU A 33 3.10 29.98 -14.64
C GLU A 33 1.84 29.44 -13.94
N PHE A 34 1.95 29.03 -12.67
CA PHE A 34 0.85 28.40 -11.95
C PHE A 34 -0.06 29.40 -11.19
N TYR A 35 0.45 30.56 -10.80
CA TYR A 35 -0.31 31.59 -10.08
C TYR A 35 -0.65 32.84 -10.90
N GLY A 36 -0.09 32.98 -12.11
CA GLY A 36 -0.26 34.15 -12.98
C GLY A 36 -1.70 34.39 -13.44
N ASP A 37 -2.47 33.31 -13.61
CA ASP A 37 -3.84 33.35 -14.12
C ASP A 37 -4.93 33.30 -13.01
N THR A 38 -4.56 32.92 -11.78
CA THR A 38 -5.53 32.65 -10.69
C THR A 38 -5.60 33.73 -9.61
N ILE A 39 -4.59 34.62 -9.49
CA ILE A 39 -4.59 35.68 -8.48
C ILE A 39 -4.59 37.06 -9.17
N PRO A 40 -5.68 37.85 -9.07
CA PRO A 40 -5.80 39.15 -9.76
C PRO A 40 -4.78 40.19 -9.29
N GLN A 41 -4.16 40.01 -8.12
CA GLN A 41 -3.05 40.82 -7.61
C GLN A 41 -1.84 39.95 -7.29
N ARG A 42 -0.83 40.01 -8.17
CA ARG A 42 0.41 39.20 -8.14
C ARG A 42 1.28 39.56 -6.93
N PRO A 43 1.46 38.69 -5.92
CA PRO A 43 2.31 38.98 -4.76
C PRO A 43 3.81 38.72 -5.00
N GLY A 44 4.18 38.04 -6.10
CA GLY A 44 5.55 37.68 -6.42
C GLY A 44 5.63 36.94 -7.77
N GLY A 45 6.82 36.90 -8.38
CA GLY A 45 7.05 36.30 -9.70
C GLY A 45 8.54 36.21 -10.05
N ILE A 46 8.89 36.20 -11.35
CA ILE A 46 10.27 35.96 -11.83
C ILE A 46 11.33 36.89 -11.22
N ARG A 47 10.94 38.06 -10.70
CA ARG A 47 11.85 39.05 -10.12
C ARG A 47 11.97 38.91 -8.61
N THR A 48 10.87 38.59 -7.93
CA THR A 48 10.80 38.61 -6.46
C THR A 48 11.63 37.48 -5.84
N TYR A 49 11.52 36.26 -6.36
CA TYR A 49 12.23 35.12 -5.79
C TYR A 49 13.75 35.17 -5.98
N PRO A 50 14.29 35.59 -7.14
CA PRO A 50 15.72 35.88 -7.26
C PRO A 50 16.22 36.97 -6.33
N LEU A 51 15.46 38.06 -6.17
CA LEU A 51 15.86 39.13 -5.25
C LEU A 51 15.90 38.65 -3.79
N LEU A 52 14.94 37.81 -3.37
CA LEU A 52 14.95 37.21 -2.04
C LEU A 52 16.12 36.24 -1.84
N ALA A 53 16.40 35.40 -2.85
CA ALA A 53 17.51 34.45 -2.79
C ALA A 53 18.88 35.14 -2.78
N LEU A 54 19.04 36.21 -3.58
CA LEU A 54 20.23 37.05 -3.56
C LEU A 54 20.39 37.78 -2.21
N ALA A 55 19.31 38.32 -1.66
CA ALA A 55 19.35 38.96 -0.34
C ALA A 55 19.79 37.97 0.76
N GLY A 56 19.25 36.75 0.75
CA GLY A 56 19.68 35.69 1.66
C GLY A 56 21.15 35.30 1.46
N ALA A 57 21.61 35.16 0.22
CA ALA A 57 23.00 34.87 -0.10
C ALA A 57 23.95 35.97 0.40
N LEU A 58 23.61 37.24 0.18
CA LEU A 58 24.40 38.38 0.64
C LEU A 58 24.49 38.42 2.17
N LEU A 59 23.37 38.24 2.87
CA LEU A 59 23.36 38.25 4.35
C LEU A 59 24.17 37.08 4.93
N TYR A 60 24.15 35.92 4.28
CA TYR A 60 25.01 34.80 4.67
C TYR A 60 26.50 35.08 4.42
N LEU A 61 26.86 35.68 3.28
CA LEU A 61 28.24 36.03 2.99
C LEU A 61 28.80 37.09 3.96
N LEU A 62 27.96 37.99 4.48
CA LEU A 62 28.36 39.00 5.45
C LEU A 62 28.65 38.44 6.85
N ASP A 63 27.94 37.39 7.27
CA ASP A 63 28.13 36.73 8.56
C ASP A 63 27.93 35.20 8.47
N PRO A 64 28.88 34.48 7.83
CA PRO A 64 28.76 33.05 7.64
C PRO A 64 28.93 32.25 8.93
N GLN A 65 29.43 32.88 10.01
CA GLN A 65 29.79 32.19 11.24
C GLN A 65 28.70 32.23 12.30
N HIS A 66 28.11 33.41 12.55
CA HIS A 66 27.12 33.58 13.61
C HIS A 66 25.70 33.48 13.06
N LEU A 67 25.50 33.57 11.73
CA LEU A 67 24.21 33.53 11.04
C LEU A 67 23.21 34.59 11.54
N SER A 68 23.68 35.57 12.29
CA SER A 68 22.83 36.54 12.98
C SER A 68 22.11 37.43 11.98
N LEU A 69 22.81 37.85 10.93
CA LEU A 69 22.26 38.60 9.80
C LEU A 69 21.29 37.76 8.97
N THR A 70 21.59 36.49 8.72
CA THR A 70 20.68 35.59 7.99
C THR A 70 19.37 35.37 8.76
N ILE A 71 19.44 35.19 10.08
CA ILE A 71 18.27 35.04 10.95
C ILE A 71 17.48 36.35 11.01
N ALA A 72 18.15 37.50 11.18
CA ALA A 72 17.49 38.80 11.18
C ALA A 72 16.76 39.06 9.85
N GLY A 73 17.39 38.76 8.71
CA GLY A 73 16.75 38.85 7.40
C GLY A 73 15.55 37.90 7.25
N LEU A 74 15.61 36.70 7.82
CA LEU A 74 14.48 35.76 7.85
C LEU A 74 13.29 36.33 8.63
N PHE A 75 13.53 36.97 9.77
CA PHE A 75 12.47 37.67 10.52
C PHE A 75 11.85 38.82 9.72
N VAL A 76 12.67 39.59 8.99
CA VAL A 76 12.17 40.67 8.12
C VAL A 76 11.30 40.12 7.00
N VAL A 77 11.75 39.07 6.30
CA VAL A 77 10.97 38.39 5.25
C VAL A 77 9.69 37.80 5.83
N GLY A 78 9.76 37.17 7.01
CA GLY A 78 8.59 36.63 7.72
C GLY A 78 7.59 37.72 8.12
N ALA A 79 8.05 38.86 8.62
CA ALA A 79 7.20 39.99 8.98
C ALA A 79 6.55 40.63 7.74
N TRP A 80 7.30 40.76 6.64
CA TRP A 80 6.77 41.23 5.35
C TRP A 80 5.71 40.28 4.80
N ALA A 81 5.97 38.98 4.84
CA ALA A 81 5.03 37.95 4.42
C ALA A 81 3.76 37.93 5.30
N PHE A 82 3.91 38.07 6.62
CA PHE A 82 2.79 38.18 7.56
C PHE A 82 1.94 39.43 7.30
N ALA A 83 2.57 40.58 7.05
CA ALA A 83 1.87 41.80 6.68
C ALA A 83 1.05 41.62 5.39
N GLY A 84 1.64 40.95 4.39
CA GLY A 84 0.95 40.60 3.14
C GLY A 84 -0.25 39.68 3.32
N ILE A 85 -0.15 38.68 4.21
CA ILE A 85 -1.27 37.79 4.58
C ILE A 85 -2.37 38.60 5.28
N ARG A 86 -2.01 39.44 6.26
CA ARG A 86 -2.96 40.23 7.05
C ARG A 86 -3.77 41.17 6.17
N GLU A 87 -3.13 41.81 5.20
CA GLU A 87 -3.82 42.70 4.28
C GLU A 87 -4.76 41.91 3.37
N ARG A 88 -4.32 40.77 2.84
CA ARG A 88 -5.18 39.88 2.03
C ARG A 88 -6.39 39.38 2.81
N LEU A 89 -6.23 39.05 4.09
CA LEU A 89 -7.34 38.63 4.95
C LEU A 89 -8.34 39.76 5.23
N ARG A 90 -7.90 41.03 5.19
CA ARG A 90 -8.79 42.19 5.36
C ARG A 90 -9.57 42.53 4.11
N THR A 91 -8.97 42.32 2.94
CA THR A 91 -9.55 42.66 1.64
C THR A 91 -10.22 41.48 0.94
N ALA A 92 -10.10 40.27 1.47
CA ALA A 92 -10.72 39.08 0.90
C ALA A 92 -12.22 39.05 1.23
N ASP A 93 -13.07 39.12 0.20
CA ASP A 93 -14.46 38.70 0.28
C ASP A 93 -14.55 37.20 0.63
N GLU A 94 -15.56 36.80 1.40
CA GLU A 94 -15.79 35.41 1.86
C GLU A 94 -15.80 34.36 0.71
N SER A 95 -15.99 34.80 -0.54
CA SER A 95 -15.97 33.96 -1.74
C SER A 95 -14.59 33.66 -2.33
N SER A 96 -13.54 34.41 -1.96
CA SER A 96 -12.17 34.10 -2.38
C SER A 96 -11.58 33.06 -1.43
N GLY A 97 -11.70 31.79 -1.81
CA GLY A 97 -11.18 30.66 -1.03
C GLY A 97 -9.73 30.88 -0.57
N SER A 98 -9.36 30.20 0.53
CA SER A 98 -8.05 30.24 1.21
C SER A 98 -6.83 29.78 0.38
N ASP A 99 -7.00 29.72 -0.93
CA ASP A 99 -6.19 29.01 -1.88
C ASP A 99 -4.97 29.84 -2.28
N GLY A 100 -3.84 29.54 -1.63
CA GLY A 100 -2.57 30.23 -1.81
C GLY A 100 -2.16 31.13 -0.65
N LEU A 101 -3.04 31.36 0.35
CA LEU A 101 -2.77 32.24 1.48
C LEU A 101 -1.49 31.83 2.25
N TYR A 102 -1.30 30.53 2.44
CA TYR A 102 -0.13 29.96 3.13
C TYR A 102 1.01 29.57 2.17
N VAL A 103 0.75 29.43 0.87
CA VAL A 103 1.75 29.01 -0.11
C VAL A 103 2.65 30.19 -0.52
N ILE A 104 2.07 31.38 -0.68
CA ILE A 104 2.80 32.63 -0.97
C ILE A 104 3.93 32.90 0.05
N PRO A 105 3.66 32.95 1.38
CA PRO A 105 4.70 33.20 2.38
C PRO A 105 5.71 32.05 2.46
N ALA A 106 5.27 30.79 2.32
CA ALA A 106 6.16 29.63 2.32
C ALA A 106 7.14 29.68 1.15
N ALA A 107 6.69 30.03 -0.06
CA ALA A 107 7.54 30.19 -1.24
C ALA A 107 8.55 31.34 -1.06
N ALA A 108 8.15 32.46 -0.45
CA ALA A 108 9.05 33.58 -0.17
C ALA A 108 10.16 33.19 0.83
N LEU A 109 9.82 32.46 1.89
CA LEU A 109 10.78 31.93 2.86
C LEU A 109 11.73 30.92 2.22
N LEU A 110 11.21 29.99 1.42
CA LEU A 110 12.03 29.01 0.69
C LEU A 110 13.01 29.67 -0.28
N ALA A 111 12.58 30.69 -1.02
CA ALA A 111 13.46 31.42 -1.92
C ALA A 111 14.54 32.20 -1.16
N TYR A 112 14.21 32.81 -0.03
CA TYR A 112 15.22 33.45 0.81
C TYR A 112 16.26 32.45 1.33
N LEU A 113 15.82 31.29 1.83
CA LEU A 113 16.69 30.24 2.36
C LEU A 113 17.56 29.56 1.30
N LEU A 114 17.16 29.61 0.02
CA LEU A 114 17.96 29.11 -1.09
C LEU A 114 19.34 29.78 -1.16
N GLY A 115 19.40 31.08 -0.86
CA GLY A 115 20.62 31.86 -0.87
C GLY A 115 21.68 31.26 0.07
N PRO A 116 21.46 31.26 1.39
CA PRO A 116 22.38 30.65 2.35
C PRO A 116 22.62 29.15 2.09
N ALA A 117 21.58 28.41 1.71
CA ALA A 117 21.68 26.96 1.45
C ALA A 117 22.65 26.64 0.29
N ALA A 118 22.70 27.48 -0.75
CA ALA A 118 23.63 27.30 -1.85
C ALA A 118 25.10 27.35 -1.40
N PHE A 119 25.42 28.17 -0.39
CA PHE A 119 26.79 28.34 0.08
C PHE A 119 27.15 27.42 1.26
N ALA A 120 26.18 27.00 2.06
CA ALA A 120 26.40 26.21 3.27
C ALA A 120 26.29 24.69 3.06
N LEU A 121 25.59 24.24 2.02
CA LEU A 121 25.24 22.83 1.80
C LEU A 121 25.82 22.31 0.48
N PRO A 122 25.97 20.99 0.32
CA PRO A 122 26.35 20.39 -0.97
C PRO A 122 25.35 20.77 -2.07
N PRO A 123 25.81 21.07 -3.31
CA PRO A 123 24.95 21.62 -4.37
C PRO A 123 23.69 20.82 -4.70
N TRP A 124 23.71 19.50 -4.51
CA TRP A 124 22.55 18.64 -4.80
C TRP A 124 21.32 18.96 -3.95
N LEU A 125 21.51 19.44 -2.71
CA LEU A 125 20.44 19.68 -1.76
C LEU A 125 19.59 20.93 -2.09
N PRO A 126 20.16 22.13 -2.33
CA PRO A 126 19.39 23.30 -2.78
C PRO A 126 18.76 23.08 -4.16
N ILE A 127 19.44 22.36 -5.07
CA ILE A 127 18.86 21.96 -6.36
C ILE A 127 17.62 21.08 -6.14
N ALA A 128 17.74 19.99 -5.38
CA ALA A 128 16.61 19.09 -5.11
C ALA A 128 15.46 19.82 -4.42
N THR A 129 15.75 20.69 -3.46
CA THR A 129 14.74 21.46 -2.72
C THR A 129 13.92 22.34 -3.65
N ILE A 130 14.56 23.10 -4.55
CA ILE A 130 13.85 23.97 -5.49
C ILE A 130 13.10 23.19 -6.55
N VAL A 131 13.68 22.11 -7.08
CA VAL A 131 13.01 21.24 -8.04
C VAL A 131 11.76 20.61 -7.41
N ILE A 132 11.86 20.06 -6.19
CA ILE A 132 10.71 19.49 -5.47
C ILE A 132 9.67 20.58 -5.18
N ALA A 133 10.09 21.75 -4.71
CA ALA A 133 9.15 22.85 -4.44
C ALA A 133 8.41 23.29 -5.71
N ALA A 134 9.10 23.41 -6.85
CA ALA A 134 8.49 23.72 -8.14
C ALA A 134 7.52 22.62 -8.60
N LEU A 135 7.88 21.34 -8.44
CA LEU A 135 7.01 20.21 -8.75
C LEU A 135 5.76 20.19 -7.86
N LEU A 136 5.89 20.47 -6.56
CA LEU A 136 4.75 20.57 -5.64
C LEU A 136 3.81 21.71 -6.02
N LEU A 137 4.38 22.84 -6.44
CA LEU A 137 3.62 24.00 -6.89
C LEU A 137 2.85 23.70 -8.19
N SER A 138 3.52 23.02 -9.13
CA SER A 138 2.95 22.58 -10.40
C SER A 138 1.85 21.52 -10.22
N ALA A 139 2.05 20.58 -9.29
CA ALA A 139 1.11 19.51 -9.03
C ALA A 139 -0.12 19.95 -8.19
N ARG A 140 -0.29 21.24 -7.88
CA ARG A 140 -1.36 21.75 -7.00
C ARG A 140 -2.76 21.27 -7.38
N THR A 141 -3.16 21.41 -8.66
CA THR A 141 -4.50 21.02 -9.13
C THR A 141 -4.70 19.52 -8.97
N THR A 142 -3.72 18.73 -9.41
CA THR A 142 -3.71 17.27 -9.26
C THR A 142 -3.77 16.84 -7.79
N LEU A 143 -2.98 17.47 -6.91
CA LEU A 143 -2.96 17.19 -5.47
C LEU A 143 -4.28 17.57 -4.80
N ARG A 144 -4.91 18.67 -5.22
CA ARG A 144 -6.21 19.10 -4.69
C ARG A 144 -7.33 18.20 -5.17
N GLU A 145 -7.34 17.83 -6.44
CA GLU A 145 -8.29 16.86 -6.98
C GLU A 145 -8.12 15.49 -6.32
N LEU A 146 -6.88 15.04 -6.13
CA LEU A 146 -6.58 13.83 -5.37
C LEU A 146 -7.12 13.95 -3.96
N ALA A 147 -6.82 15.03 -3.24
CA ALA A 147 -7.31 15.27 -1.88
C ALA A 147 -8.85 15.31 -1.81
N GLY A 148 -9.52 15.88 -2.80
CA GLY A 148 -10.98 15.90 -2.91
C GLY A 148 -11.59 14.54 -3.27
N ARG A 149 -10.82 13.65 -3.91
CA ARG A 149 -11.24 12.26 -4.20
C ARG A 149 -11.09 11.32 -2.98
N PHE A 150 -10.24 11.66 -2.01
CA PHE A 150 -10.09 10.90 -0.78
C PHE A 150 -11.19 11.28 0.23
N GLY A 151 -12.11 10.37 0.49
CA GLY A 151 -13.10 10.57 1.55
C GLY A 151 -12.44 10.64 2.93
N HIS A 152 -13.07 11.32 3.90
CA HIS A 152 -12.57 11.38 5.28
C HIS A 152 -12.30 9.98 5.87
N THR A 153 -13.14 9.00 5.52
CA THR A 153 -12.96 7.59 5.93
C THR A 153 -11.72 6.95 5.31
N GLU A 154 -11.34 7.31 4.09
CA GLU A 154 -10.15 6.79 3.40
C GLU A 154 -8.87 7.37 4.01
N MET A 155 -8.86 8.66 4.36
CA MET A 155 -7.74 9.27 5.10
C MET A 155 -7.51 8.62 6.45
N VAL A 156 -8.57 8.39 7.24
CA VAL A 156 -8.46 7.68 8.53
C VAL A 156 -7.93 6.25 8.33
N THR A 157 -8.33 5.59 7.24
CA THR A 157 -7.88 4.24 6.90
C THR A 157 -6.40 4.20 6.51
N ALA A 158 -5.96 5.15 5.66
CA ALA A 158 -4.57 5.32 5.29
C ALA A 158 -3.69 5.67 6.49
N ALA A 159 -4.16 6.58 7.36
CA ALA A 159 -3.46 6.95 8.59
C ALA A 159 -3.29 5.74 9.53
N LYS A 160 -4.35 4.93 9.72
CA LYS A 160 -4.26 3.67 10.48
C LYS A 160 -3.23 2.72 9.87
N PHE A 161 -3.22 2.55 8.56
CA PHE A 161 -2.21 1.72 7.88
C PHE A 161 -0.78 2.25 8.08
N LEU A 162 -0.58 3.57 8.00
CA LEU A 162 0.72 4.21 8.25
C LEU A 162 1.17 4.07 9.72
N VAL A 163 0.24 4.07 10.69
CA VAL A 163 0.58 3.74 12.07
C VAL A 163 1.04 2.29 12.18
N LEU A 164 0.35 1.35 11.53
CA LEU A 164 0.74 -0.06 11.55
C LEU A 164 2.11 -0.31 10.90
N SER A 165 2.37 0.29 9.73
CA SER A 165 3.55 0.02 8.91
C SER A 165 4.73 0.98 9.13
N GLY A 166 4.47 2.25 9.39
CA GLY A 166 5.49 3.30 9.53
C GLY A 166 5.84 3.64 10.97
N VAL A 167 4.98 3.32 11.95
CA VAL A 167 5.23 3.59 13.37
C VAL A 167 5.48 2.31 14.15
N ILE A 168 4.54 1.36 14.15
CA ILE A 168 4.64 0.16 14.98
C ILE A 168 5.70 -0.81 14.44
N LEU A 169 5.71 -1.09 13.13
CA LEU A 169 6.65 -2.04 12.54
C LEU A 169 8.13 -1.66 12.81
N PRO A 170 8.58 -0.39 12.62
CA PRO A 170 9.95 0.00 12.96
C PRO A 170 10.26 -0.09 14.45
N LEU A 171 9.29 0.16 15.34
CA LEU A 171 9.48 0.04 16.79
C LEU A 171 9.72 -1.40 17.24
N LEU A 172 9.27 -2.39 16.47
CA LEU A 172 9.48 -3.81 16.77
C LEU A 172 10.84 -4.34 16.29
N HIS A 173 11.58 -3.56 15.49
CA HIS A 173 12.96 -3.93 15.14
C HIS A 173 13.83 -3.95 16.40
N GLY A 174 14.56 -5.05 16.59
CA GLY A 174 15.49 -5.22 17.71
C GLY A 174 14.90 -5.81 18.98
N LEU A 175 13.59 -6.13 19.02
CA LEU A 175 13.03 -6.90 20.12
C LEU A 175 13.51 -8.36 20.08
N PRO A 176 13.80 -8.98 21.24
CA PRO A 176 14.20 -10.37 21.30
C PRO A 176 13.07 -11.29 20.80
N ALA A 177 13.46 -12.48 20.35
CA ALA A 177 12.50 -13.51 19.99
C ALA A 177 11.64 -13.90 21.21
N ILE A 178 10.37 -14.25 20.95
CA ILE A 178 9.46 -14.70 22.00
C ILE A 178 10.03 -16.00 22.62
N PRO A 179 10.18 -16.07 23.96
CA PRO A 179 10.65 -17.27 24.64
C PRO A 179 9.80 -18.49 24.26
N GLY A 180 10.43 -19.58 23.84
CA GLY A 180 9.77 -20.84 23.47
C GLY A 180 9.43 -21.02 21.98
N THR A 181 9.38 -19.96 21.17
CA THR A 181 9.09 -20.08 19.72
C THR A 181 10.26 -19.71 18.82
N GLY A 182 11.17 -18.84 19.28
CA GLY A 182 12.25 -18.32 18.42
C GLY A 182 11.77 -17.34 17.35
N ILE A 183 10.51 -16.88 17.43
CA ILE A 183 9.90 -15.98 16.45
C ILE A 183 10.06 -14.53 16.91
N LEU A 184 10.52 -13.67 16.00
CA LEU A 184 10.69 -12.25 16.25
C LEU A 184 9.32 -11.54 16.20
N PRO A 185 8.99 -10.69 17.19
CA PRO A 185 7.81 -9.80 17.14
C PRO A 185 7.73 -8.99 15.84
N PHE A 186 8.89 -8.59 15.32
CA PHE A 186 9.02 -7.94 14.03
C PHE A 186 8.41 -8.76 12.89
N ASN A 187 8.71 -10.07 12.81
CA ASN A 187 8.21 -10.94 11.74
C ASN A 187 6.69 -11.16 11.85
N ILE A 188 6.17 -11.32 13.07
CA ILE A 188 4.72 -11.40 13.34
C ILE A 188 4.04 -10.15 12.78
N TRP A 189 4.56 -8.98 13.10
CA TRP A 189 3.94 -7.73 12.68
C TRP A 189 4.15 -7.42 11.19
N LEU A 190 5.30 -7.81 10.63
CA LEU A 190 5.55 -7.74 9.20
C LEU A 190 4.49 -8.54 8.42
N ALA A 191 4.06 -9.68 8.97
CA ALA A 191 3.01 -10.50 8.37
C ALA A 191 1.65 -9.79 8.37
N VAL A 192 1.30 -9.15 9.50
CA VAL A 192 0.11 -8.31 9.62
C VAL A 192 0.14 -7.19 8.58
N VAL A 193 1.28 -6.50 8.43
CA VAL A 193 1.45 -5.40 7.47
C VAL A 193 1.36 -5.92 6.03
N ALA A 194 1.98 -7.04 5.69
CA ALA A 194 1.93 -7.63 4.35
C ALA A 194 0.48 -7.99 3.94
N VAL A 195 -0.24 -8.69 4.82
CA VAL A 195 -1.64 -9.08 4.57
C VAL A 195 -2.55 -7.85 4.51
N SER A 196 -2.33 -6.87 5.39
CA SER A 196 -3.09 -5.61 5.40
C SER A 196 -2.84 -4.78 4.14
N THR A 197 -1.61 -4.78 3.63
CA THR A 197 -1.23 -4.07 2.40
C THR A 197 -1.98 -4.65 1.21
N LEU A 198 -1.98 -5.98 1.05
CA LEU A 198 -2.68 -6.62 -0.06
C LEU A 198 -4.21 -6.43 0.03
N SER A 199 -4.74 -6.51 1.25
CA SER A 199 -6.15 -6.28 1.55
C SER A 199 -6.58 -4.85 1.22
N TYR A 200 -5.78 -3.87 1.65
CA TYR A 200 -6.04 -2.46 1.42
C TYR A 200 -5.86 -2.08 -0.06
N ALA A 201 -4.83 -2.61 -0.72
CA ALA A 201 -4.62 -2.42 -2.15
C ALA A 201 -5.82 -2.93 -2.96
N SER A 202 -6.31 -4.15 -2.65
CA SER A 202 -7.51 -4.68 -3.30
C SER A 202 -8.75 -3.80 -3.07
N TYR A 203 -8.94 -3.31 -1.84
CA TYR A 203 -10.04 -2.39 -1.52
C TYR A 203 -9.94 -1.08 -2.32
N LEU A 204 -8.76 -0.45 -2.39
CA LEU A 204 -8.55 0.78 -3.13
C LEU A 204 -8.83 0.57 -4.63
N VAL A 205 -8.37 -0.54 -5.20
CA VAL A 205 -8.66 -0.90 -6.59
C VAL A 205 -10.16 -1.04 -6.81
N GLN A 206 -10.89 -1.74 -5.92
CA GLN A 206 -12.36 -1.86 -5.99
C GLN A 206 -13.09 -0.53 -5.86
N ARG A 207 -12.54 0.38 -5.05
CA ARG A 207 -13.13 1.68 -4.76
C ARG A 207 -12.98 2.68 -5.90
N TYR A 208 -11.78 2.77 -6.49
CA TYR A 208 -11.46 3.80 -7.49
C TYR A 208 -11.56 3.32 -8.93
N VAL A 209 -11.39 2.02 -9.19
CA VAL A 209 -11.53 1.49 -10.56
C VAL A 209 -13.01 1.18 -10.82
N LYS A 210 -13.60 1.90 -11.76
CA LYS A 210 -14.95 1.61 -12.26
C LYS A 210 -14.89 0.38 -13.16
N PHE A 211 -15.21 -0.78 -12.61
CA PHE A 211 -15.32 -2.00 -13.41
C PHE A 211 -16.56 -1.93 -14.31
N ARG A 212 -16.35 -2.13 -15.62
CA ARG A 212 -17.43 -2.37 -16.59
C ARG A 212 -18.21 -3.63 -16.19
N GLU A 213 -19.49 -3.65 -16.53
CA GLU A 213 -20.47 -4.70 -16.19
C GLU A 213 -19.87 -6.12 -16.20
N GLY A 214 -19.87 -6.78 -15.03
CA GLY A 214 -19.41 -8.18 -14.88
C GLY A 214 -19.15 -8.56 -13.43
N THR A 215 -19.39 -9.81 -13.07
CA THR A 215 -19.17 -10.36 -11.71
C THR A 215 -17.73 -10.81 -11.46
N LEU A 216 -16.98 -11.14 -12.52
CA LEU A 216 -15.65 -11.76 -12.42
C LEU A 216 -14.57 -10.85 -11.85
N ILE A 217 -14.47 -9.59 -12.31
CA ILE A 217 -13.41 -8.68 -11.84
C ILE A 217 -13.64 -8.28 -10.37
N PRO A 218 -14.86 -7.91 -9.95
CA PRO A 218 -15.16 -7.71 -8.52
C PRO A 218 -14.92 -8.98 -7.69
N ALA A 219 -15.20 -10.17 -8.22
CA ALA A 219 -14.93 -11.43 -7.54
C ALA A 219 -13.43 -11.71 -7.37
N LEU A 220 -12.61 -11.46 -8.40
CA LEU A 220 -11.15 -11.58 -8.35
C LEU A 220 -10.55 -10.63 -7.31
N LEU A 221 -10.98 -9.37 -7.32
CA LEU A 221 -10.50 -8.38 -6.35
C LEU A 221 -10.99 -8.71 -4.94
N GLY A 222 -12.26 -9.09 -4.77
CA GLY A 222 -12.76 -9.64 -3.53
C GLY A 222 -11.94 -10.84 -3.05
N GLY A 223 -11.51 -11.71 -3.97
CA GLY A 223 -10.64 -12.85 -3.70
C GLY A 223 -9.23 -12.45 -3.26
N MET A 224 -8.68 -11.35 -3.79
CA MET A 224 -7.42 -10.78 -3.32
C MET A 224 -7.52 -10.23 -1.89
N TYR A 225 -8.68 -9.68 -1.52
CA TYR A 225 -8.94 -9.24 -0.15
C TYR A 225 -9.13 -10.45 0.78
N SER A 226 -10.11 -11.29 0.48
CA SER A 226 -10.38 -12.54 1.18
C SER A 226 -11.19 -13.45 0.27
N SER A 227 -10.55 -14.51 -0.20
CA SER A 227 -11.20 -15.53 -1.02
C SER A 227 -12.38 -16.22 -0.31
N THR A 228 -12.34 -16.34 1.02
CA THR A 228 -13.47 -16.85 1.83
C THR A 228 -14.62 -15.85 1.88
N ALA A 229 -14.34 -14.58 2.15
CA ALA A 229 -15.38 -13.54 2.15
C ALA A 229 -16.02 -13.41 0.75
N ALA A 230 -15.23 -13.53 -0.32
CA ALA A 230 -15.70 -13.51 -1.70
C ALA A 230 -16.60 -14.69 -2.02
N THR A 231 -16.19 -15.88 -1.59
CA THR A 231 -17.01 -17.08 -1.76
C THR A 231 -18.36 -16.93 -1.04
N VAL A 232 -18.35 -16.49 0.23
CA VAL A 232 -19.58 -16.33 1.02
C VAL A 232 -20.47 -15.22 0.47
N ALA A 233 -19.91 -14.07 0.08
CA ALA A 233 -20.67 -12.97 -0.49
C ALA A 233 -21.35 -13.37 -1.81
N LEU A 234 -20.61 -14.00 -2.72
CA LEU A 234 -21.15 -14.48 -4.00
C LEU A 234 -22.17 -15.60 -3.79
N ALA A 235 -21.92 -16.52 -2.85
CA ALA A 235 -22.85 -17.60 -2.54
C ALA A 235 -24.16 -17.09 -1.92
N ARG A 236 -24.12 -16.05 -1.07
CA ARG A 236 -25.33 -15.40 -0.53
C ARG A 236 -26.13 -14.69 -1.61
N VAL A 237 -25.48 -13.91 -2.47
CA VAL A 237 -26.14 -13.29 -3.63
C VAL A 237 -26.81 -14.36 -4.48
N ALA A 238 -26.11 -15.46 -4.75
CA ALA A 238 -26.64 -16.57 -5.52
C ALA A 238 -27.79 -17.32 -4.82
N ALA A 239 -27.87 -17.29 -3.49
CA ALA A 239 -29.00 -17.83 -2.72
C ALA A 239 -30.28 -17.00 -2.95
N GLU A 240 -30.14 -15.67 -3.02
CA GLU A 240 -31.24 -14.72 -3.20
C GLU A 240 -31.70 -14.62 -4.66
N THR A 241 -30.75 -14.59 -5.60
CA THR A 241 -31.03 -14.33 -7.04
C THR A 241 -31.04 -15.57 -7.92
N GLY A 242 -30.65 -16.73 -7.37
CA GLY A 242 -30.32 -17.93 -8.13
C GLY A 242 -28.86 -17.93 -8.60
N PHE A 243 -28.27 -19.12 -8.66
CA PHE A 243 -26.90 -19.33 -9.12
C PHE A 243 -26.81 -19.17 -10.64
N THR A 244 -25.93 -18.27 -11.09
CA THR A 244 -25.58 -18.07 -12.49
C THR A 244 -24.15 -18.54 -12.75
N ALA A 245 -23.85 -18.86 -14.01
CA ALA A 245 -22.49 -19.16 -14.47
C ALA A 245 -21.46 -18.09 -14.04
N ASP A 246 -21.88 -16.83 -14.07
CA ASP A 246 -21.14 -15.65 -13.65
C ASP A 246 -20.76 -15.64 -12.16
N LEU A 247 -21.64 -16.12 -11.28
CA LEU A 247 -21.38 -16.22 -9.85
C LEU A 247 -20.49 -17.43 -9.52
N SER A 248 -20.76 -18.58 -10.16
CA SER A 248 -19.96 -19.79 -10.03
C SER A 248 -18.53 -19.57 -10.54
N GLY A 249 -18.36 -18.95 -11.71
CA GLY A 249 -17.05 -18.56 -12.24
C GLY A 249 -16.35 -17.54 -11.35
N GLY A 250 -17.09 -16.60 -10.76
CA GLY A 250 -16.56 -15.65 -9.78
C GLY A 250 -15.97 -16.32 -8.54
N ILE A 251 -16.65 -17.34 -7.97
CA ILE A 251 -16.16 -18.09 -6.81
C ILE A 251 -14.86 -18.83 -7.14
N VAL A 252 -14.80 -19.49 -8.30
CA VAL A 252 -13.62 -20.23 -8.75
C VAL A 252 -12.46 -19.26 -9.03
N ALA A 253 -12.74 -18.13 -9.68
CA ALA A 253 -11.75 -17.08 -9.95
C ALA A 253 -11.19 -16.47 -8.64
N ALA A 254 -12.05 -16.17 -7.67
CA ALA A 254 -11.65 -15.70 -6.34
C ALA A 254 -10.79 -16.73 -5.57
N SER A 255 -11.00 -18.02 -5.83
CA SER A 255 -10.19 -19.09 -5.23
C SER A 255 -8.86 -19.28 -5.97
N ALA A 256 -8.83 -19.09 -7.29
CA ALA A 256 -7.61 -19.16 -8.08
C ALA A 256 -6.60 -18.06 -7.67
N ILE A 257 -7.08 -16.84 -7.41
CA ILE A 257 -6.18 -15.74 -7.02
C ILE A 257 -5.56 -15.91 -5.63
N MET A 258 -6.16 -16.75 -4.78
CA MET A 258 -5.60 -17.12 -3.48
C MET A 258 -4.19 -17.71 -3.63
N TYR A 259 -3.94 -18.53 -4.64
CA TYR A 259 -2.62 -19.15 -4.84
C TYR A 259 -1.53 -18.11 -5.14
N LEU A 260 -1.83 -17.14 -6.00
CA LEU A 260 -0.93 -16.01 -6.26
C LEU A 260 -0.71 -15.16 -5.01
N ARG A 261 -1.77 -14.90 -4.24
CA ARG A 261 -1.70 -14.17 -2.97
C ARG A 261 -0.79 -14.87 -1.97
N ILE A 262 -0.96 -16.19 -1.77
CA ILE A 262 -0.10 -16.97 -0.89
C ILE A 262 1.35 -16.93 -1.38
N LEU A 263 1.60 -17.03 -2.69
CA LEU A 263 2.95 -16.95 -3.25
C LEU A 263 3.64 -15.61 -2.93
N VAL A 264 2.94 -14.49 -3.10
CA VAL A 264 3.44 -13.15 -2.76
C VAL A 264 3.75 -13.05 -1.26
N VAL A 265 2.84 -13.54 -0.42
CA VAL A 265 3.01 -13.51 1.03
C VAL A 265 4.21 -14.35 1.48
N VAL A 266 4.37 -15.57 0.94
CA VAL A 266 5.52 -16.43 1.25
C VAL A 266 6.83 -15.80 0.78
N ALA A 267 6.86 -15.16 -0.40
CA ALA A 267 8.06 -14.53 -0.94
C ALA A 267 8.62 -13.40 -0.06
N VAL A 268 7.78 -12.72 0.72
CA VAL A 268 8.20 -11.69 1.67
C VAL A 268 9.06 -12.27 2.80
N PHE A 269 8.83 -13.52 3.21
CA PHE A 269 9.51 -14.15 4.34
C PHE A 269 10.57 -15.17 3.92
N ASN A 270 10.30 -15.94 2.87
CA ASN A 270 11.18 -17.01 2.42
C ASN A 270 11.07 -17.20 0.91
N ILE A 271 11.98 -16.57 0.17
CA ILE A 271 12.00 -16.61 -1.29
C ILE A 271 12.24 -18.02 -1.84
N ALA A 272 13.06 -18.83 -1.17
CA ALA A 272 13.34 -20.21 -1.59
C ALA A 272 12.09 -21.10 -1.47
N LEU A 273 11.29 -20.90 -0.41
CA LEU A 273 9.99 -21.59 -0.27
C LEU A 273 9.00 -21.13 -1.33
N ALA A 274 8.98 -19.83 -1.67
CA ALA A 274 8.15 -19.30 -2.74
C ALA A 274 8.54 -19.88 -4.10
N GLU A 275 9.83 -19.93 -4.44
CA GLU A 275 10.31 -20.56 -5.68
C GLU A 275 9.93 -22.04 -5.77
N ARG A 276 9.98 -22.77 -4.64
CA ARG A 276 9.54 -24.17 -4.60
C ARG A 276 8.03 -24.33 -4.81
N LEU A 277 7.22 -23.39 -4.32
CA LEU A 277 5.76 -23.39 -4.46
C LEU A 277 5.28 -22.84 -5.80
N ALA A 278 6.07 -21.97 -6.45
CA ALA A 278 5.67 -21.22 -7.64
C ALA A 278 5.14 -22.12 -8.77
N PRO A 279 5.79 -23.23 -9.16
CA PRO A 279 5.27 -24.08 -10.25
C PRO A 279 3.87 -24.62 -9.96
N SER A 280 3.66 -25.11 -8.74
CA SER A 280 2.39 -25.69 -8.29
C SER A 280 1.28 -24.64 -8.22
N PHE A 281 1.57 -23.48 -7.62
CA PHE A 281 0.58 -22.42 -7.44
C PHE A 281 0.25 -21.69 -8.73
N ILE A 282 1.22 -21.47 -9.62
CA ILE A 282 0.97 -20.91 -10.94
C ILE A 282 0.11 -21.88 -11.76
N ALA A 283 0.43 -23.19 -11.75
CA ALA A 283 -0.37 -24.19 -12.44
C ALA A 283 -1.81 -24.24 -11.91
N LEU A 284 -2.01 -24.29 -10.58
CA LEU A 284 -3.34 -24.28 -9.97
C LEU A 284 -4.11 -22.99 -10.26
N THR A 285 -3.43 -21.84 -10.31
CA THR A 285 -4.04 -20.56 -10.70
C THR A 285 -4.52 -20.61 -12.14
N ILE A 286 -3.68 -21.07 -13.08
CA ILE A 286 -4.02 -21.16 -14.50
C ILE A 286 -5.21 -22.12 -14.70
N VAL A 287 -5.15 -23.30 -14.08
CA VAL A 287 -6.24 -24.29 -14.15
C VAL A 287 -7.53 -23.72 -13.57
N GLY A 288 -7.47 -23.05 -12.41
CA GLY A 288 -8.62 -22.38 -11.80
C GLY A 288 -9.19 -21.27 -12.69
N ALA A 289 -8.34 -20.46 -13.31
CA ALA A 289 -8.75 -19.41 -14.24
C ALA A 289 -9.41 -19.98 -15.50
N ILE A 290 -8.86 -21.07 -16.05
CA ILE A 290 -9.46 -21.79 -17.18
C ILE A 290 -10.83 -22.31 -16.79
N PHE A 291 -10.98 -22.99 -15.65
CA PHE A 291 -12.28 -23.47 -15.18
C PHE A 291 -13.28 -22.33 -14.96
N ALA A 292 -12.86 -21.22 -14.36
CA ALA A 292 -13.72 -20.06 -14.19
C ALA A 292 -14.20 -19.51 -15.55
N ALA A 293 -13.30 -19.40 -16.53
CA ALA A 293 -13.64 -18.94 -17.88
C ALA A 293 -14.56 -19.93 -18.62
N LEU A 294 -14.33 -21.24 -18.49
CA LEU A 294 -15.17 -22.29 -19.07
C LEU A 294 -16.58 -22.28 -18.47
N ILE A 295 -16.70 -22.16 -17.15
CA ILE A 295 -18.00 -22.05 -16.47
C ILE A 295 -18.78 -20.85 -17.00
N VAL A 296 -18.13 -19.69 -17.13
CA VAL A 296 -18.78 -18.46 -17.62
C VAL A 296 -19.16 -18.58 -19.10
N ARG A 297 -18.32 -19.20 -19.92
CA ARG A 297 -18.52 -19.31 -21.38
C ARG A 297 -19.56 -20.35 -21.78
N PHE A 298 -19.59 -21.49 -21.07
CA PHE A 298 -20.43 -22.65 -21.41
C PHE A 298 -21.56 -22.91 -20.42
N GLY A 299 -21.62 -22.18 -19.31
CA GLY A 299 -22.73 -22.30 -18.37
C GLY A 299 -24.01 -21.77 -18.99
N ASP A 300 -25.04 -22.62 -19.03
CA ASP A 300 -26.35 -22.25 -19.55
C ASP A 300 -26.83 -20.96 -18.88
N GLY A 301 -27.09 -19.96 -19.72
CA GLY A 301 -27.59 -18.67 -19.32
C GLY A 301 -29.00 -18.78 -18.76
N ILE A 302 -29.13 -19.18 -17.48
CA ILE A 302 -30.24 -18.68 -16.67
C ILE A 302 -29.96 -17.19 -16.52
N LYS A 303 -30.47 -16.40 -17.49
CA LYS A 303 -30.47 -14.94 -17.46
C LYS A 303 -31.30 -14.51 -16.25
N GLY A 304 -30.68 -14.46 -15.08
CA GLY A 304 -31.25 -13.84 -13.89
C GLY A 304 -31.62 -12.41 -14.24
N THR A 305 -32.89 -12.07 -14.07
CA THR A 305 -33.54 -10.88 -14.65
C THR A 305 -33.09 -9.54 -14.05
N LYS A 306 -31.99 -9.49 -13.30
CA LYS A 306 -31.35 -8.23 -12.87
C LYS A 306 -29.84 -8.41 -12.85
N LYS A 307 -29.15 -7.74 -13.80
CA LYS A 307 -27.70 -7.46 -13.73
C LYS A 307 -27.45 -6.57 -12.51
N GLN A 308 -27.33 -7.17 -11.33
CA GLN A 308 -27.21 -6.41 -10.09
C GLN A 308 -25.78 -6.45 -9.58
N ARG A 309 -25.27 -5.26 -9.25
CA ARG A 309 -23.93 -5.03 -8.72
C ARG A 309 -23.73 -5.98 -7.54
N VAL A 310 -22.69 -6.81 -7.60
CA VAL A 310 -22.17 -7.52 -6.43
C VAL A 310 -22.03 -6.46 -5.34
N ALA A 311 -22.70 -6.69 -4.21
CA ALA A 311 -22.77 -5.74 -3.12
C ALA A 311 -21.36 -5.23 -2.81
N THR A 312 -21.21 -3.91 -2.84
CA THR A 312 -19.98 -3.24 -2.44
C THR A 312 -19.61 -3.78 -1.07
N TYR A 313 -18.42 -4.37 -0.95
CA TYR A 313 -17.95 -4.94 0.31
C TYR A 313 -18.12 -3.92 1.44
N PRO A 314 -19.01 -4.17 2.41
CA PRO A 314 -19.21 -3.25 3.50
C PRO A 314 -18.16 -3.58 4.55
N GLY A 315 -16.99 -2.97 4.43
CA GLY A 315 -15.96 -3.12 5.45
C GLY A 315 -14.72 -2.34 5.11
N ASN A 316 -14.37 -1.38 5.97
CA ASN A 316 -13.02 -0.85 6.01
C ASN A 316 -12.05 -2.02 6.29
N PRO A 317 -11.14 -2.37 5.36
CA PRO A 317 -10.28 -3.55 5.49
C PRO A 317 -9.25 -3.41 6.63
N LEU A 318 -8.98 -2.19 7.10
CA LEU A 318 -8.01 -1.88 8.16
C LEU A 318 -8.71 -1.51 9.47
N GLN A 319 -9.63 -2.37 9.92
CA GLN A 319 -10.04 -2.30 11.32
C GLN A 319 -8.86 -2.78 12.16
N LEU A 320 -8.37 -1.90 13.04
CA LEU A 320 -7.30 -2.21 13.99
C LEU A 320 -7.60 -3.52 14.77
N MET A 321 -8.87 -3.77 15.07
CA MET A 321 -9.33 -5.01 15.70
C MET A 321 -9.10 -6.25 14.84
N THR A 322 -9.36 -6.18 13.53
CA THR A 322 -9.10 -7.32 12.63
C THR A 322 -7.60 -7.62 12.52
N ALA A 323 -6.76 -6.58 12.48
CA ALA A 323 -5.31 -6.74 12.50
C ALA A 323 -4.81 -7.38 13.81
N LEU A 324 -5.38 -7.00 14.95
CA LEU A 324 -5.09 -7.60 16.25
C LEU A 324 -5.55 -9.05 16.35
N ILE A 325 -6.75 -9.39 15.86
CA ILE A 325 -7.25 -10.77 15.80
C ILE A 325 -6.34 -11.61 14.92
N PHE A 326 -5.92 -11.09 13.76
CA PHE A 326 -4.98 -11.75 12.87
C PHE A 326 -3.63 -12.01 13.56
N ALA A 327 -3.07 -11.01 14.23
CA ALA A 327 -1.83 -11.15 14.98
C ALA A 327 -1.95 -12.22 16.09
N ALA A 328 -3.08 -12.23 16.82
CA ALA A 328 -3.34 -13.23 17.85
C ALA A 328 -3.46 -14.65 17.26
N LEU A 329 -4.24 -14.83 16.19
CA LEU A 329 -4.37 -16.10 15.49
C LEU A 329 -3.02 -16.59 14.96
N PHE A 330 -2.22 -15.69 14.39
CA PHE A 330 -0.88 -15.99 13.93
C PHE A 330 0.00 -16.52 15.07
N VAL A 331 0.04 -15.83 16.21
CA VAL A 331 0.84 -16.27 17.37
C VAL A 331 0.40 -17.64 17.85
N VAL A 332 -0.91 -17.85 18.01
CA VAL A 332 -1.47 -19.13 18.45
C VAL A 332 -1.14 -20.25 17.46
N ILE A 333 -1.37 -20.05 16.17
CA ILE A 333 -1.08 -21.04 15.15
C ILE A 333 0.40 -21.32 15.07
N SER A 334 1.27 -20.30 15.23
CA SER A 334 2.70 -20.52 15.19
C SER A 334 3.23 -21.29 16.41
N LEU A 335 2.64 -21.08 17.59
CA LEU A 335 2.88 -21.88 18.78
C LEU A 335 2.42 -23.33 18.58
N LEU A 336 1.25 -23.53 17.96
CA LEU A 336 0.75 -24.86 17.62
C LEU A 336 1.65 -25.53 16.58
N THR A 337 2.10 -24.83 15.55
CA THR A 337 2.98 -25.35 14.51
C THR A 337 4.30 -25.82 15.12
N THR A 338 4.93 -25.01 15.97
CA THR A 338 6.17 -25.40 16.69
C THR A 338 5.96 -26.61 17.58
N TRP A 339 4.88 -26.63 18.37
CA TRP A 339 4.58 -27.75 19.27
C TRP A 339 4.27 -29.05 18.53
N VAL A 340 3.41 -28.99 17.50
CA VAL A 340 3.04 -30.15 16.68
C VAL A 340 4.23 -30.68 15.89
N GLN A 341 5.07 -29.79 15.35
CA GLN A 341 6.30 -30.18 14.66
C GLN A 341 7.26 -30.92 15.60
N ALA A 342 7.39 -30.45 16.85
CA ALA A 342 8.24 -31.10 17.85
C ALA A 342 7.69 -32.47 18.30
N ALA A 343 6.37 -32.59 18.47
CA ALA A 343 5.72 -33.80 19.00
C ALA A 343 5.48 -34.89 17.94
N ALA A 344 5.06 -34.49 16.73
CA ALA A 344 4.55 -35.39 15.69
C ALA A 344 5.24 -35.21 14.33
N GLY A 345 6.28 -34.38 14.25
CA GLY A 345 7.07 -34.18 13.04
C GLY A 345 6.24 -33.74 11.83
N GLN A 346 6.60 -34.27 10.65
CA GLN A 346 5.94 -33.92 9.39
C GLN A 346 4.47 -34.33 9.34
N VAL A 347 4.12 -35.48 9.92
CA VAL A 347 2.73 -35.98 9.94
C VAL A 347 1.85 -35.04 10.76
N GLY A 348 2.34 -34.59 11.91
CA GLY A 348 1.68 -33.57 12.71
C GLY A 348 1.46 -32.27 11.93
N LEU A 349 2.49 -31.79 11.24
CA LEU A 349 2.40 -30.57 10.44
C LEU A 349 1.33 -30.66 9.34
N PHE A 350 1.23 -31.80 8.65
CA PHE A 350 0.22 -32.03 7.62
C PHE A 350 -1.20 -32.12 8.20
N ALA A 351 -1.36 -32.75 9.37
CA ALA A 351 -2.64 -32.77 10.07
C ALA A 351 -3.07 -31.36 10.51
N LEU A 352 -2.14 -30.58 11.07
CA LEU A 352 -2.38 -29.20 11.45
C LEU A 352 -2.74 -28.34 10.23
N ALA A 353 -2.02 -28.50 9.12
CA ALA A 353 -2.32 -27.83 7.86
C ALA A 353 -3.75 -28.11 7.37
N ALA A 354 -4.18 -29.38 7.43
CA ALA A 354 -5.52 -29.79 7.04
C ALA A 354 -6.60 -29.16 7.94
N VAL A 355 -6.38 -29.09 9.25
CA VAL A 355 -7.35 -28.53 10.20
C VAL A 355 -7.41 -26.99 10.10
N VAL A 356 -6.27 -26.32 10.16
CA VAL A 356 -6.21 -24.84 10.18
C VAL A 356 -6.65 -24.26 8.84
N GLY A 357 -6.29 -24.93 7.73
CA GLY A 357 -6.64 -24.52 6.38
C GLY A 357 -8.16 -24.41 6.13
N VAL A 358 -8.99 -25.08 6.93
CA VAL A 358 -10.45 -24.91 6.90
C VAL A 358 -10.82 -23.44 7.17
N THR A 359 -10.19 -22.79 8.15
CA THR A 359 -10.56 -21.43 8.57
C THR A 359 -9.96 -20.35 7.65
N ASP A 360 -8.74 -19.95 7.92
CA ASP A 360 -7.94 -19.03 7.11
C ASP A 360 -6.54 -19.64 6.96
N VAL A 361 -6.08 -19.69 5.71
CA VAL A 361 -4.79 -20.28 5.35
C VAL A 361 -3.65 -19.30 5.65
N ASP A 362 -3.93 -18.00 5.71
CA ASP A 362 -2.90 -16.97 5.80
C ASP A 362 -2.05 -17.08 7.09
N PRO A 363 -2.64 -17.17 8.30
CA PRO A 363 -1.83 -17.26 9.51
C PRO A 363 -0.96 -18.52 9.55
N PHE A 364 -1.47 -19.65 9.01
CA PHE A 364 -0.73 -20.89 8.92
C PHE A 364 0.43 -20.80 7.92
N VAL A 365 0.17 -20.33 6.70
CA VAL A 365 1.20 -20.13 5.67
C VAL A 365 2.33 -19.27 6.20
N LEU A 366 1.97 -18.14 6.80
CA LEU A 366 2.94 -17.21 7.36
C LEU A 366 3.74 -17.88 8.47
N SER A 367 3.10 -18.70 9.32
CA SER A 367 3.80 -19.40 10.39
C SER A 367 4.87 -20.31 9.78
N VAL A 368 4.50 -21.16 8.81
CA VAL A 368 5.42 -22.08 8.12
C VAL A 368 6.52 -21.33 7.36
N ALA A 369 6.19 -20.21 6.69
CA ALA A 369 7.16 -19.42 5.92
C ALA A 369 8.22 -18.73 6.80
N GLN A 370 7.89 -18.40 8.05
CA GLN A 370 8.81 -17.77 9.00
C GLN A 370 9.66 -18.76 9.79
N HIS A 371 9.35 -20.05 9.77
CA HIS A 371 10.18 -21.04 10.45
C HIS A 371 11.55 -21.14 9.76
N HIS A 372 12.60 -21.19 10.57
CA HIS A 372 13.96 -21.37 10.06
C HIS A 372 14.05 -22.72 9.36
N THR A 373 14.77 -22.77 8.24
CA THR A 373 15.00 -23.99 7.44
C THR A 373 15.60 -25.14 8.25
N ALA A 374 16.27 -24.86 9.37
CA ALA A 374 16.77 -25.85 10.32
C ALA A 374 15.66 -26.62 11.08
N THR A 375 14.44 -26.06 11.14
CA THR A 375 13.29 -26.67 11.86
C THR A 375 12.31 -27.37 10.92
N ILE A 376 12.09 -26.84 9.72
CA ILE A 376 11.21 -27.41 8.69
C ILE A 376 11.92 -27.34 7.34
N ALA A 377 12.14 -28.50 6.72
CA ALA A 377 12.70 -28.57 5.38
C ALA A 377 11.73 -27.97 4.33
N LEU A 378 12.27 -27.45 3.23
CA LEU A 378 11.52 -26.75 2.17
C LEU A 378 10.39 -27.61 1.57
N ALA A 379 10.63 -28.90 1.34
CA ALA A 379 9.64 -29.79 0.73
C ALA A 379 8.43 -30.08 1.64
N PRO A 380 8.60 -30.50 2.91
CA PRO A 380 7.48 -30.59 3.86
C PRO A 380 6.76 -29.25 4.09
N ALA A 381 7.46 -28.13 4.14
CA ALA A 381 6.84 -26.81 4.26
C ALA A 381 5.93 -26.50 3.08
N ALA A 382 6.40 -26.73 1.85
CA ALA A 382 5.62 -26.53 0.63
C ALA A 382 4.40 -27.46 0.58
N ALA A 383 4.58 -28.73 0.95
CA ALA A 383 3.48 -29.69 0.99
C ALA A 383 2.42 -29.33 2.04
N ALA A 384 2.82 -28.87 3.23
CA ALA A 384 1.90 -28.41 4.25
C ALA A 384 1.08 -27.20 3.77
N ILE A 385 1.71 -26.24 3.10
CA ILE A 385 1.02 -25.08 2.52
C ILE A 385 0.01 -25.50 1.43
N LEU A 386 0.38 -26.46 0.57
CA LEU A 386 -0.53 -27.03 -0.43
C LEU A 386 -1.73 -27.73 0.22
N ILE A 387 -1.50 -28.52 1.28
CA ILE A 387 -2.56 -29.22 2.02
C ILE A 387 -3.52 -28.20 2.68
N ALA A 388 -2.99 -27.14 3.29
CA ALA A 388 -3.81 -26.09 3.88
C ALA A 388 -4.65 -25.36 2.82
N ALA A 389 -4.07 -25.02 1.68
CA ALA A 389 -4.78 -24.40 0.56
C ALA A 389 -5.87 -25.33 -0.01
N SER A 390 -5.60 -26.64 -0.12
CA SER A 390 -6.58 -27.63 -0.53
C SER A 390 -7.73 -27.77 0.46
N SER A 391 -7.44 -27.82 1.76
CA SER A 391 -8.47 -27.85 2.81
C SER A 391 -9.41 -26.64 2.74
N ASN A 392 -8.83 -25.46 2.48
CA ASN A 392 -9.62 -24.23 2.31
C ASN A 392 -10.56 -24.29 1.11
N ASN A 393 -10.11 -24.86 -0.01
CA ASN A 393 -10.96 -25.07 -1.18
C ASN A 393 -12.11 -26.05 -0.90
N VAL A 394 -11.87 -27.09 -0.10
CA VAL A 394 -12.94 -28.01 0.35
C VAL A 394 -13.99 -27.24 1.12
N LEU A 395 -13.61 -26.38 2.07
CA LEU A 395 -14.60 -25.58 2.81
C LEU A 395 -15.35 -24.61 1.89
N LYS A 396 -14.67 -23.96 0.95
CA LYS A 396 -15.32 -23.10 -0.04
C LYS A 396 -16.31 -23.86 -0.92
N ALA A 397 -16.02 -25.11 -1.27
CA ALA A 397 -16.95 -25.98 -1.98
C ALA A 397 -18.19 -26.26 -1.12
N VAL A 398 -18.00 -26.51 0.19
CA VAL A 398 -19.10 -26.67 1.15
C VAL A 398 -19.94 -25.41 1.24
N TYR A 399 -19.34 -24.22 1.35
CA TYR A 399 -20.07 -22.96 1.36
C TYR A 399 -20.83 -22.72 0.05
N ALA A 400 -20.20 -22.93 -1.10
CA ALA A 400 -20.86 -22.78 -2.40
C ALA A 400 -22.05 -23.73 -2.54
N TYR A 401 -21.95 -24.95 -2.00
CA TYR A 401 -23.04 -25.94 -2.01
C TYR A 401 -24.15 -25.60 -1.00
N ALA A 402 -23.80 -25.34 0.26
CA ALA A 402 -24.75 -25.16 1.37
C ALA A 402 -25.64 -23.92 1.19
N PHE A 403 -25.10 -22.82 0.65
CA PHE A 403 -25.85 -21.60 0.41
C PHE A 403 -26.65 -21.63 -0.90
N SER A 404 -26.69 -22.76 -1.63
CA SER A 404 -27.33 -22.88 -2.94
C SER A 404 -28.55 -23.81 -2.96
N ARG A 405 -29.59 -23.44 -3.71
CA ARG A 405 -30.63 -24.38 -4.17
C ARG A 405 -30.02 -25.37 -5.19
N ARG A 406 -29.44 -26.47 -4.69
CA ARG A 406 -28.98 -27.77 -5.26
C ARG A 406 -28.49 -27.90 -6.73
N ARG A 407 -29.04 -27.23 -7.74
CA ARG A 407 -28.77 -27.53 -9.16
C ARG A 407 -27.75 -26.63 -9.87
N ALA A 408 -27.44 -25.43 -9.37
CA ALA A 408 -26.62 -24.48 -10.13
C ALA A 408 -25.26 -24.11 -9.49
N SER A 409 -25.00 -24.48 -8.23
CA SER A 409 -23.67 -24.32 -7.58
C SER A 409 -22.75 -25.53 -7.69
N TRP A 410 -23.26 -26.67 -8.20
CA TRP A 410 -22.51 -27.92 -8.23
C TRP A 410 -21.21 -27.79 -9.04
N LEU A 411 -21.22 -27.00 -10.12
CA LEU A 411 -20.04 -26.72 -10.95
C LEU A 411 -18.92 -26.03 -10.16
N ALA A 412 -19.25 -25.02 -9.36
CA ALA A 412 -18.27 -24.34 -8.51
C ALA A 412 -17.75 -25.28 -7.40
N ALA A 413 -18.64 -26.03 -6.76
CA ALA A 413 -18.24 -26.98 -5.72
C ALA A 413 -17.32 -28.08 -6.27
N VAL A 414 -17.67 -28.70 -7.41
CA VAL A 414 -16.85 -29.75 -8.04
C VAL A 414 -15.51 -29.22 -8.51
N THR A 415 -15.47 -28.04 -9.14
CA THR A 415 -14.18 -27.46 -9.58
C THR A 415 -13.26 -27.12 -8.41
N LEU A 416 -13.79 -26.61 -7.29
CA LEU A 416 -13.01 -26.39 -6.08
C LEU A 416 -12.50 -27.71 -5.47
N LEU A 417 -13.30 -28.78 -5.49
CA LEU A 417 -12.86 -30.11 -5.05
C LEU A 417 -11.78 -30.69 -5.98
N VAL A 418 -11.88 -30.47 -7.29
CA VAL A 418 -10.84 -30.86 -8.26
C VAL A 418 -9.54 -30.11 -7.98
N LEU A 419 -9.60 -28.80 -7.74
CA LEU A 419 -8.42 -28.00 -7.37
C LEU A 419 -7.83 -28.45 -6.02
N ALA A 420 -8.67 -28.80 -5.05
CA ALA A 420 -8.23 -29.35 -3.77
C ALA A 420 -7.51 -30.69 -3.95
N ALA A 421 -8.10 -31.61 -4.72
CA ALA A 421 -7.51 -32.92 -5.02
C ALA A 421 -6.18 -32.79 -5.77
N ALA A 422 -6.11 -31.89 -6.77
CA ALA A 422 -4.87 -31.58 -7.48
C ALA A 422 -3.79 -31.04 -6.54
N GLY A 423 -4.14 -30.12 -5.64
CA GLY A 423 -3.20 -29.59 -4.64
C GLY A 423 -2.64 -30.67 -3.70
N VAL A 424 -3.49 -31.59 -3.23
CA VAL A 424 -3.05 -32.73 -2.39
C VAL A 424 -2.18 -33.70 -3.19
N ALA A 425 -2.55 -34.01 -4.43
CA ALA A 425 -1.74 -34.88 -5.29
C ALA A 425 -0.33 -34.29 -5.52
N ILE A 426 -0.25 -33.00 -5.80
CA ILE A 426 1.03 -32.29 -5.95
C ILE A 426 1.81 -32.29 -4.63
N ALA A 427 1.14 -32.08 -3.48
CA ALA A 427 1.79 -32.15 -2.18
C ALA A 427 2.42 -33.53 -1.92
N LEU A 428 1.69 -34.61 -2.21
CA LEU A 428 2.18 -35.98 -2.07
C LEU A 428 3.36 -36.28 -2.98
N LEU A 429 3.36 -35.74 -4.21
CA LEU A 429 4.48 -35.85 -5.14
C LEU A 429 5.70 -35.04 -4.69
N ALA A 430 5.50 -33.91 -4.01
CA ALA A 430 6.57 -33.06 -3.52
C ALA A 430 7.28 -33.60 -2.26
N ILE A 431 6.61 -34.51 -1.52
CA ILE A 431 7.15 -35.19 -0.33
C ILE A 431 8.00 -36.42 -0.71
N ARG A 432 7.71 -37.04 -1.86
CA ARG A 432 8.54 -38.12 -2.44
C ARG A 432 9.83 -37.55 -3.00
#